data_AF-A0A142EL28-F1
#
_entry.id   AF-A0A142EL28-F1
#
_cell.length_a   1.000
_cell.length_b   1.000
_cell.length_c   1.000
_cell.angle_alpha   90.00
_cell.angle_beta   90.00
_cell.angle_gamma   90.00
#
_symmetry.space_group_name_H-M   'P 1'
#
loop_
_entity.id
_entity.type
_entity.pdbx_description
1 polymer ?
#
loop_
_entity_poly.entity_id
_entity_poly.type
_entity_poly.pdbx_seq_one_letter_code
_entity_poly.pdbx_strand_id
1 'polypeptide(L)'
;MSQLNQIIASILSDINEAKSKADFASRDLAQAYASDDILRYFPVPKIGISNLEVEIKYAVETVEEKPIESSQSQRRLADFIQKFSEQTANEIKNHVAKEVTSNVLYKDLGSNYPSQEWESNFAATLSDSLSKSVTSGADLIRNLPSVTEQLKKSTVEFFPLAFKSETVAAVPKSTGEYQVIGLDKSGAVDFKIQTDFPDDKTALNLAKSLNSAILSNKLELGEVKRDALSKTDMAKAKLGNQEIVLTMESQKVGSSQPKVFFESVIKEKSVVLNKPILVRPTWLGGRPIGAGTRPTSTPEPSVNLKEDDTLLGISQTILRNKLTDFRVGVEKILNESKVTSLKLTVESEKLKQVKPETVSTIKFTLTGNDFTMVQDDGQKSVL
;
A
#
# COMPACT_ATOMS: atom_id res chain seq x y z
N MET A 1 -32.10 13.84 5.16
CA MET A 1 -33.45 13.36 4.76
C MET A 1 -34.26 12.78 5.94
N SER A 2 -33.67 12.25 7.01
CA SER A 2 -34.44 11.61 8.11
C SER A 2 -35.32 12.56 8.94
N GLN A 3 -34.86 13.78 9.24
CA GLN A 3 -35.58 14.69 10.14
C GLN A 3 -36.88 15.23 9.53
N LEU A 4 -36.88 15.64 8.25
CA LEU A 4 -38.10 16.11 7.58
C LEU A 4 -39.12 14.97 7.44
N ASN A 5 -38.66 13.77 7.08
CA ASN A 5 -39.53 12.60 7.00
C ASN A 5 -40.15 12.23 8.35
N GLN A 6 -39.39 12.36 9.45
CA GLN A 6 -39.91 12.16 10.81
C GLN A 6 -40.96 13.22 11.19
N ILE A 7 -40.72 14.50 10.83
CA ILE A 7 -41.69 15.58 11.08
C ILE A 7 -42.98 15.34 10.29
N ILE A 8 -42.88 15.00 9.00
CA ILE A 8 -44.05 14.70 8.16
C ILE A 8 -44.80 13.48 8.72
N ALA A 9 -44.08 12.42 9.11
CA ALA A 9 -44.69 11.22 9.70
C ALA A 9 -45.40 11.53 11.03
N SER A 10 -44.82 12.38 11.88
CA SER A 10 -45.45 12.82 13.13
C SER A 10 -46.74 13.61 12.85
N ILE A 11 -46.70 14.57 11.92
CA ILE A 11 -47.88 15.37 11.55
C ILE A 11 -48.99 14.45 11.02
N LEU A 12 -48.66 13.51 10.13
CA LEU A 12 -49.63 12.55 9.61
C LEU A 12 -50.20 11.63 10.71
N SER A 13 -49.37 11.22 11.67
CA SER A 13 -49.81 10.44 12.84
C SER A 13 -50.80 11.21 13.70
N ASP A 14 -50.48 12.48 14.02
CA ASP A 14 -51.32 13.33 14.86
C ASP A 14 -52.67 13.63 14.18
N ILE A 15 -52.67 13.82 12.85
CA ILE A 15 -53.89 14.00 12.06
C ILE A 15 -54.76 12.73 12.13
N ASN A 16 -54.16 11.54 12.00
CA ASN A 16 -54.88 10.28 12.10
C ASN A 16 -55.47 10.06 13.51
N GLU A 17 -54.72 10.41 14.57
CA GLU A 17 -55.24 10.34 15.94
C GLU A 17 -56.40 11.31 16.16
N ALA A 18 -56.27 12.55 15.71
CA ALA A 18 -57.32 13.56 15.82
C ALA A 18 -58.60 13.14 15.10
N LYS A 19 -58.47 12.51 13.92
CA LYS A 19 -59.61 11.95 13.19
C LYS A 19 -60.27 10.81 13.95
N SER A 20 -59.48 9.86 14.47
CA SER A 20 -60.00 8.75 15.27
C SER A 20 -60.86 9.26 16.43
N LYS A 21 -60.38 10.28 17.16
CA LYS A 21 -61.15 10.92 18.24
C LYS A 21 -62.42 11.61 17.74
N ALA A 22 -62.39 12.26 16.58
CA ALA A 22 -63.56 12.90 15.97
C ALA A 22 -64.62 11.87 15.54
N ASP A 23 -64.20 10.72 15.00
CA ASP A 23 -65.09 9.62 14.61
C ASP A 23 -65.72 8.98 15.86
N PHE A 24 -64.96 8.76 16.93
CA PHE A 24 -65.48 8.32 18.23
C PHE A 24 -66.53 9.31 18.77
N ALA A 25 -66.21 10.60 18.81
CA ALA A 25 -67.14 11.63 19.28
C ALA A 25 -68.41 11.70 18.42
N SER A 26 -68.29 11.53 17.10
CA SER A 26 -69.45 11.50 16.19
C SER A 26 -70.34 10.29 16.46
N ARG A 27 -69.76 9.13 16.76
CA ARG A 27 -70.50 7.92 17.14
C ARG A 27 -71.24 8.11 18.46
N ASP A 28 -70.56 8.62 19.48
CA ASP A 28 -71.15 8.85 20.80
C ASP A 28 -72.29 9.87 20.72
N LEU A 29 -72.11 10.92 19.90
CA LEU A 29 -73.14 11.93 19.65
C LEU A 29 -74.34 11.34 18.89
N ALA A 30 -74.12 10.46 17.91
CA ALA A 30 -75.19 9.73 17.24
C ALA A 30 -76.00 8.85 18.21
N GLN A 31 -75.32 8.18 19.15
CA GLN A 31 -75.97 7.36 20.17
C GLN A 31 -76.79 8.22 21.16
N ALA A 32 -76.27 9.39 21.55
CA ALA A 32 -77.00 10.35 22.38
C ALA A 32 -78.27 10.85 21.68
N TYR A 33 -78.18 11.17 20.37
CA TYR A 33 -79.35 11.58 19.57
C TYR A 33 -80.38 10.46 19.45
N ALA A 34 -79.94 9.22 19.25
CA ALA A 34 -80.84 8.06 19.15
C ALA A 34 -81.57 7.73 20.46
N SER A 35 -80.98 8.08 21.60
CA SER A 35 -81.52 7.76 22.94
C SER A 35 -82.51 8.80 23.46
N ASP A 36 -82.61 9.97 22.82
CA ASP A 36 -83.48 11.08 23.23
C ASP A 36 -84.74 11.15 22.36
N ASP A 37 -85.90 11.28 23.00
CA ASP A 37 -87.22 11.22 22.35
C ASP A 37 -87.46 12.35 21.32
N ILE A 38 -86.76 13.48 21.48
CA ILE A 38 -86.87 14.65 20.60
C ILE A 38 -85.72 14.64 19.59
N LEU A 39 -84.48 14.44 20.05
CA LEU A 39 -83.29 14.55 19.21
C LEU A 39 -83.18 13.44 18.15
N ARG A 40 -83.85 12.30 18.32
CA ARG A 40 -83.87 11.21 17.33
C ARG A 40 -84.42 11.60 15.96
N TYR A 41 -85.19 12.70 15.89
CA TYR A 41 -85.74 13.23 14.64
C TYR A 41 -84.87 14.31 14.00
N PHE A 42 -83.79 14.73 14.67
CA PHE A 42 -82.84 15.71 14.15
C PHE A 42 -81.64 15.01 13.49
N PRO A 43 -81.08 15.61 12.42
CA PRO A 43 -79.86 15.09 11.81
C PRO A 43 -78.69 15.22 12.78
N VAL A 44 -77.93 14.13 12.94
CA VAL A 44 -76.68 14.12 13.72
C VAL A 44 -75.66 15.00 13.01
N PRO A 45 -75.11 16.04 13.68
CA PRO A 45 -74.01 16.84 13.14
C PRO A 45 -72.81 15.95 12.80
N LYS A 46 -72.39 15.99 11.53
CA LYS A 46 -71.15 15.33 11.10
C LYS A 46 -70.00 16.29 11.24
N ILE A 47 -69.02 15.94 12.07
CA ILE A 47 -67.75 16.67 12.15
C ILE A 47 -66.75 15.90 11.29
N GLY A 48 -66.32 16.49 10.17
CA GLY A 48 -65.36 15.88 9.25
C GLY A 48 -64.35 16.90 8.76
N ILE A 49 -63.10 16.48 8.62
CA ILE A 49 -62.05 17.27 7.96
C ILE A 49 -62.19 17.00 6.46
N SER A 50 -62.74 17.95 5.72
CA SER A 50 -63.00 17.80 4.27
C SER A 50 -61.75 18.08 3.43
N ASN A 51 -61.02 19.13 3.75
CA ASN A 51 -59.73 19.47 3.12
C ASN A 51 -58.78 19.99 4.19
N LEU A 52 -57.58 19.40 4.27
CA LEU A 52 -56.50 19.89 5.11
C LEU A 52 -55.36 20.38 4.22
N GLU A 53 -55.03 21.65 4.33
CA GLU A 53 -53.86 22.23 3.67
C GLU A 53 -52.76 22.41 4.70
N VAL A 54 -51.61 21.77 4.47
CA VAL A 54 -50.45 21.89 5.36
C VAL A 54 -49.33 22.57 4.59
N GLU A 55 -48.88 23.70 5.14
CA GLU A 55 -47.74 24.46 4.65
C GLU A 55 -46.56 24.32 5.63
N ILE A 56 -45.47 23.68 5.19
CA ILE A 56 -44.25 23.51 5.98
C ILE A 56 -43.15 24.35 5.34
N LYS A 57 -42.68 25.37 6.07
CA LYS A 57 -41.52 26.18 5.67
C LYS A 57 -40.25 25.54 6.21
N TYR A 58 -39.21 25.45 5.40
CA TYR A 58 -37.91 24.95 5.80
C TYR A 58 -36.78 25.80 5.20
N ALA A 59 -35.62 25.80 5.86
CA ALA A 59 -34.41 26.44 5.35
C ALA A 59 -33.25 25.45 5.38
N VAL A 60 -32.33 25.57 4.42
CA VAL A 60 -31.08 24.82 4.43
C VAL A 60 -30.10 25.54 5.36
N GLU A 61 -29.75 24.95 6.50
CA GLU A 61 -28.77 25.53 7.43
C GLU A 61 -27.36 25.35 6.90
N THR A 62 -27.03 24.11 6.53
CA THR A 62 -25.69 23.72 6.10
C THR A 62 -25.77 22.63 5.05
N VAL A 63 -24.84 22.71 4.10
CA VAL A 63 -24.59 21.67 3.11
C VAL A 63 -23.35 20.92 3.58
N GLU A 64 -23.53 19.70 4.08
CA GLU A 64 -22.42 18.84 4.49
C GLU A 64 -22.15 17.82 3.38
N GLU A 65 -21.02 17.98 2.69
CA GLU A 65 -20.46 16.94 1.83
C GLU A 65 -19.67 15.96 2.69
N LYS A 66 -20.25 14.78 2.94
CA LYS A 66 -19.54 13.68 3.59
C LYS A 66 -19.37 12.55 2.58
N PRO A 67 -18.17 11.94 2.48
CA PRO A 67 -18.01 10.71 1.71
C PRO A 67 -18.93 9.65 2.32
N ILE A 68 -19.82 9.06 1.52
CA ILE A 68 -20.60 7.90 1.99
C ILE A 68 -19.69 6.68 1.90
N GLU A 69 -19.38 6.13 3.06
CA GLU A 69 -18.86 4.77 3.18
C GLU A 69 -19.99 3.77 2.92
N SER A 70 -20.33 3.65 1.64
CA SER A 70 -21.23 2.61 1.16
C SER A 70 -20.43 1.32 0.99
N SER A 71 -21.11 0.18 1.09
CA SER A 71 -20.52 -1.12 0.74
C SER A 71 -19.95 -1.12 -0.69
N GLN A 72 -20.52 -0.31 -1.60
CA GLN A 72 -20.03 -0.19 -2.97
C GLN A 72 -18.72 0.62 -3.07
N SER A 73 -18.58 1.73 -2.33
CA SER A 73 -17.33 2.52 -2.32
C SER A 73 -16.19 1.75 -1.63
N GLN A 74 -16.49 0.99 -0.58
CA GLN A 74 -15.53 0.08 0.05
C GLN A 74 -15.06 -1.03 -0.92
N ARG A 75 -15.98 -1.64 -1.69
CA ARG A 75 -15.61 -2.62 -2.74
C ARG A 75 -14.74 -2.00 -3.82
N ARG A 76 -15.10 -0.83 -4.34
CA ARG A 76 -14.29 -0.11 -5.35
C ARG A 76 -12.89 0.19 -4.83
N LEU A 77 -12.76 0.58 -3.56
CA LEU A 77 -11.47 0.84 -2.93
C LEU A 77 -10.65 -0.46 -2.79
N ALA A 78 -11.26 -1.56 -2.35
CA ALA A 78 -10.60 -2.85 -2.26
C ALA A 78 -10.11 -3.35 -3.64
N ASP A 79 -10.97 -3.28 -4.66
CA ASP A 79 -10.62 -3.64 -6.04
C ASP A 79 -9.48 -2.76 -6.58
N PHE A 80 -9.48 -1.48 -6.23
CA PHE A 80 -8.41 -0.55 -6.62
C PHE A 80 -7.09 -0.90 -5.94
N ILE A 81 -7.09 -1.18 -4.63
CA ILE A 81 -5.91 -1.61 -3.88
C ILE A 81 -5.33 -2.89 -4.48
N GLN A 82 -6.18 -3.86 -4.81
CA GLN A 82 -5.75 -5.12 -5.39
C GLN A 82 -5.07 -4.90 -6.75
N LYS A 83 -5.73 -4.19 -7.67
CA LYS A 83 -5.18 -3.88 -9.00
C LYS A 83 -3.90 -3.06 -8.92
N PHE A 84 -3.86 -2.06 -8.03
CA PHE A 84 -2.67 -1.26 -7.79
C PHE A 84 -1.50 -2.13 -7.34
N SER A 85 -1.76 -3.08 -6.44
CA SER A 85 -0.72 -3.93 -5.87
C SER A 85 -0.14 -4.89 -6.91
N GLU A 86 -1.01 -5.51 -7.72
CA GLU A 86 -0.61 -6.37 -8.85
C GLU A 86 0.21 -5.61 -9.90
N GLN A 87 -0.27 -4.43 -10.31
CA GLN A 87 0.43 -3.60 -11.30
C GLN A 87 1.80 -3.14 -10.79
N THR A 88 1.88 -2.75 -9.52
CA THR A 88 3.13 -2.31 -8.90
C THR A 88 4.13 -3.46 -8.77
N ALA A 89 3.68 -4.65 -8.36
CA ALA A 89 4.52 -5.83 -8.27
C ALA A 89 5.10 -6.22 -9.64
N ASN A 90 4.27 -6.23 -10.68
CA ASN A 90 4.71 -6.53 -12.05
C ASN A 90 5.73 -5.48 -12.56
N GLU A 91 5.51 -4.19 -12.30
CA GLU A 91 6.46 -3.15 -12.71
C GLU A 91 7.81 -3.31 -12.02
N ILE A 92 7.82 -3.56 -10.70
CA ILE A 92 9.04 -3.82 -9.95
C ILE A 92 9.75 -5.06 -10.49
N LYS A 93 9.04 -6.16 -10.71
CA LYS A 93 9.57 -7.39 -11.30
C LYS A 93 10.29 -7.11 -12.63
N ASN A 94 9.65 -6.35 -13.53
CA ASN A 94 10.22 -6.05 -14.85
C ASN A 94 11.48 -5.19 -14.76
N HIS A 95 11.54 -4.23 -13.85
CA HIS A 95 12.74 -3.41 -13.64
C HIS A 95 13.87 -4.19 -12.96
N VAL A 96 13.54 -5.00 -11.96
CA VAL A 96 14.51 -5.85 -11.26
C VAL A 96 15.07 -6.92 -12.19
N ALA A 97 14.24 -7.55 -13.02
CA ALA A 97 14.69 -8.54 -14.00
C ALA A 97 15.68 -7.94 -15.01
N LYS A 98 15.46 -6.70 -15.46
CA LYS A 98 16.42 -5.98 -16.31
C LYS A 98 17.75 -5.77 -15.59
N GLU A 99 17.70 -5.28 -14.35
CA GLU A 99 18.91 -5.04 -13.56
C GLU A 99 19.69 -6.33 -13.28
N VAL A 100 19.00 -7.42 -12.99
CA VAL A 100 19.60 -8.75 -12.75
C VAL A 100 20.36 -9.25 -13.98
N THR A 101 19.87 -8.96 -15.19
CA THR A 101 20.58 -9.33 -16.42
C THR A 101 21.79 -8.45 -16.74
N SER A 102 21.78 -7.18 -16.33
CA SER A 102 22.90 -6.25 -16.57
C SER A 102 23.96 -6.26 -15.47
N ASN A 103 23.57 -6.56 -14.24
CA ASN A 103 24.43 -6.45 -13.07
C ASN A 103 25.14 -7.77 -12.78
N VAL A 104 26.47 -7.72 -12.79
CA VAL A 104 27.34 -8.87 -12.59
C VAL A 104 27.09 -9.56 -11.24
N LEU A 105 26.73 -8.81 -10.19
CA LEU A 105 26.52 -9.36 -8.84
C LEU A 105 25.25 -10.20 -8.73
N TYR A 106 24.25 -9.93 -9.56
CA TYR A 106 22.93 -10.56 -9.46
C TYR A 106 22.68 -11.56 -10.59
N LYS A 107 23.60 -11.70 -11.55
CA LYS A 107 23.44 -12.56 -12.73
C LYS A 107 23.13 -14.01 -12.39
N ASP A 108 23.66 -14.52 -11.28
CA ASP A 108 23.43 -15.90 -10.80
C ASP A 108 22.04 -16.11 -10.16
N LEU A 109 21.25 -15.05 -9.95
CA LEU A 109 19.80 -15.16 -9.66
C LEU A 109 19.02 -15.67 -10.90
N GLY A 110 19.61 -15.56 -12.09
CA GLY A 110 19.04 -16.09 -13.33
C GLY A 110 17.94 -15.22 -13.94
N SER A 111 17.56 -15.56 -15.19
CA SER A 111 16.57 -14.82 -15.97
C SER A 111 15.13 -14.92 -15.43
N ASN A 112 14.87 -15.89 -14.56
CA ASN A 112 13.56 -16.15 -13.99
C ASN A 112 13.32 -15.41 -12.67
N TYR A 113 14.30 -14.61 -12.22
CA TYR A 113 14.18 -13.78 -11.03
C TYR A 113 13.85 -12.32 -11.41
N PRO A 114 12.86 -11.69 -10.76
CA PRO A 114 11.97 -12.26 -9.74
C PRO A 114 10.92 -13.22 -10.34
N SER A 115 10.57 -14.27 -9.58
CA SER A 115 9.65 -15.33 -10.05
C SER A 115 8.18 -14.89 -10.06
N GLN A 116 7.29 -15.71 -10.64
CA GLN A 116 5.85 -15.46 -10.58
C GLN A 116 5.28 -15.57 -9.15
N GLU A 117 5.85 -16.48 -8.35
CA GLU A 117 5.50 -16.61 -6.94
C GLU A 117 5.93 -15.37 -6.15
N TRP A 118 7.12 -14.84 -6.44
CA TRP A 118 7.59 -13.57 -5.86
C TRP A 118 6.62 -12.43 -6.14
N GLU A 119 6.17 -12.29 -7.40
CA GLU A 119 5.21 -11.25 -7.80
C GLU A 119 3.90 -11.36 -7.04
N SER A 120 3.38 -12.58 -6.92
CA SER A 120 2.12 -12.86 -6.22
C SER A 120 2.23 -12.56 -4.73
N ASN A 121 3.33 -12.95 -4.09
CA ASN A 121 3.58 -12.69 -2.67
C ASN A 121 3.78 -11.20 -2.40
N PHE A 122 4.55 -10.50 -3.25
CA PHE A 122 4.78 -9.07 -3.11
C PHE A 122 3.48 -8.28 -3.27
N ALA A 123 2.67 -8.62 -4.28
CA ALA A 123 1.36 -8.01 -4.49
C ALA A 123 0.43 -8.26 -3.28
N ALA A 124 0.41 -9.47 -2.73
CA ALA A 124 -0.39 -9.81 -1.56
C ALA A 124 0.03 -9.00 -0.32
N THR A 125 1.33 -8.91 -0.03
CA THR A 125 1.85 -8.12 1.11
C THR A 125 1.58 -6.63 0.95
N LEU A 126 1.71 -6.09 -0.26
CA LEU A 126 1.36 -4.70 -0.57
C LEU A 126 -0.14 -4.44 -0.37
N SER A 127 -0.99 -5.32 -0.90
CA SER A 127 -2.46 -5.24 -0.78
C SER A 127 -2.90 -5.32 0.69
N ASP A 128 -2.36 -6.28 1.44
CA ASP A 128 -2.66 -6.46 2.87
C ASP A 128 -2.23 -5.23 3.70
N SER A 129 -1.02 -4.71 3.47
CA SER A 129 -0.52 -3.52 4.17
C SER A 129 -1.35 -2.26 3.90
N LEU A 130 -1.78 -2.09 2.64
CA LEU A 130 -2.65 -0.98 2.24
C LEU A 130 -4.05 -1.17 2.84
N SER A 131 -4.63 -2.37 2.78
CA SER A 131 -5.98 -2.68 3.27
C SER A 131 -6.11 -2.59 4.80
N LYS A 132 -5.11 -3.03 5.57
CA LYS A 132 -5.08 -2.92 7.04
C LYS A 132 -5.13 -1.48 7.53
N SER A 133 -4.70 -0.57 6.66
CA SER A 133 -4.70 0.87 6.91
C SER A 133 -6.00 1.56 6.47
N VAL A 134 -6.95 0.80 5.90
CA VAL A 134 -8.28 1.26 5.49
C VAL A 134 -9.30 0.96 6.59
N THR A 135 -9.59 1.96 7.43
CA THR A 135 -10.90 2.06 8.11
C THR A 135 -11.86 2.92 7.29
N SER A 136 -11.32 3.98 6.68
CA SER A 136 -11.96 4.83 5.67
C SER A 136 -10.94 5.23 4.60
N GLY A 137 -11.38 5.68 3.42
CA GLY A 137 -10.43 6.21 2.43
C GLY A 137 -9.72 7.49 2.89
N ALA A 138 -10.36 8.30 3.75
CA ALA A 138 -9.76 9.49 4.33
C ALA A 138 -8.64 9.14 5.34
N ASP A 139 -8.84 8.08 6.13
CA ASP A 139 -7.81 7.54 7.04
C ASP A 139 -6.64 6.98 6.26
N LEU A 140 -6.88 6.32 5.13
CA LEU A 140 -5.81 5.79 4.30
C LEU A 140 -4.91 6.89 3.73
N ILE A 141 -5.47 8.02 3.27
CA ILE A 141 -4.65 9.16 2.79
C ILE A 141 -3.83 9.75 3.94
N ARG A 142 -4.43 9.90 5.14
CA ARG A 142 -3.75 10.42 6.33
C ARG A 142 -2.63 9.51 6.81
N ASN A 143 -2.83 8.20 6.74
CA ASN A 143 -1.90 7.19 7.22
C ASN A 143 -0.85 6.78 6.17
N LEU A 144 -1.04 7.17 4.90
CA LEU A 144 -0.17 6.79 3.79
C LEU A 144 1.34 7.00 4.05
N PRO A 145 1.81 8.08 4.72
CA PRO A 145 3.23 8.21 5.06
C PRO A 145 3.73 7.10 6.00
N SER A 146 2.93 6.72 7.00
CA SER A 146 3.28 5.64 7.93
C SER A 146 3.28 4.29 7.21
N VAL A 147 2.29 4.05 6.35
CA VAL A 147 2.22 2.84 5.51
C VAL A 147 3.41 2.76 4.57
N THR A 148 3.84 3.90 4.00
CA THR A 148 5.02 3.97 3.13
C THR A 148 6.28 3.53 3.87
N GLU A 149 6.47 3.97 5.11
CA GLU A 149 7.61 3.55 5.92
C GLU A 149 7.55 2.07 6.34
N GLN A 150 6.35 1.55 6.62
CA GLN A 150 6.17 0.11 6.88
C GLN A 150 6.47 -0.72 5.62
N LEU A 151 5.95 -0.30 4.46
CA LEU A 151 6.21 -0.95 3.18
C LEU A 151 7.70 -0.97 2.85
N LYS A 152 8.42 0.13 3.07
CA LYS A 152 9.88 0.15 2.89
C LYS A 152 10.59 -0.89 3.76
N LYS A 153 10.16 -1.05 5.02
CA LYS A 153 10.74 -2.06 5.92
C LYS A 153 10.43 -3.47 5.46
N SER A 154 9.17 -3.77 5.10
CA SER A 154 8.79 -5.10 4.61
C SER A 154 9.41 -5.43 3.25
N THR A 155 9.65 -4.44 2.40
CA THR A 155 10.26 -4.68 1.07
C THR A 155 11.69 -5.21 1.14
N VAL A 156 12.41 -4.97 2.25
CA VAL A 156 13.77 -5.51 2.45
C VAL A 156 13.75 -7.04 2.40
N GLU A 157 12.69 -7.68 2.90
CA GLU A 157 12.58 -9.14 2.93
C GLU A 157 12.37 -9.77 1.54
N PHE A 158 12.00 -8.97 0.54
CA PHE A 158 11.72 -9.45 -0.81
C PHE A 158 12.93 -9.39 -1.75
N PHE A 159 14.02 -8.74 -1.34
CA PHE A 159 15.20 -8.58 -2.19
C PHE A 159 16.44 -9.11 -1.47
N PRO A 160 17.17 -10.05 -2.08
CA PRO A 160 18.40 -10.52 -1.47
C PRO A 160 19.47 -9.43 -1.57
N LEU A 161 20.22 -9.26 -0.49
CA LEU A 161 21.31 -8.28 -0.40
C LEU A 161 22.61 -8.92 -0.88
N ALA A 162 23.33 -8.25 -1.76
CA ALA A 162 24.72 -8.57 -2.05
C ALA A 162 25.65 -7.69 -1.22
N PHE A 163 26.81 -8.23 -0.84
CA PHE A 163 27.84 -7.49 -0.12
C PHE A 163 29.09 -7.43 -1.00
N LYS A 164 29.64 -6.24 -1.25
CA LYS A 164 30.81 -6.08 -2.14
C LYS A 164 31.94 -5.26 -1.52
N SER A 165 33.17 -5.66 -1.79
CA SER A 165 34.38 -4.83 -1.70
C SER A 165 34.93 -4.57 -3.10
N GLU A 166 36.12 -3.97 -3.19
CA GLU A 166 36.81 -3.76 -4.48
C GLU A 166 37.27 -5.06 -5.15
N THR A 167 37.38 -6.18 -4.41
CA THR A 167 38.01 -7.41 -4.92
C THR A 167 37.23 -8.69 -4.64
N VAL A 168 36.25 -8.66 -3.74
CA VAL A 168 35.45 -9.81 -3.33
C VAL A 168 34.01 -9.37 -3.12
N ALA A 169 33.05 -10.21 -3.47
CA ALA A 169 31.65 -10.03 -3.12
C ALA A 169 31.03 -11.34 -2.60
N ALA A 170 30.07 -11.21 -1.69
CA ALA A 170 29.13 -12.27 -1.34
C ALA A 170 27.81 -11.97 -2.06
N VAL A 171 27.41 -12.87 -2.95
CA VAL A 171 26.27 -12.69 -3.85
C VAL A 171 25.22 -13.77 -3.63
N PRO A 172 23.92 -13.43 -3.72
CA PRO A 172 22.84 -14.39 -3.58
C PRO A 172 22.61 -15.22 -4.86
N LYS A 173 22.15 -16.45 -4.70
CA LYS A 173 21.67 -17.34 -5.76
C LYS A 173 20.15 -17.48 -5.76
N SER A 174 19.61 -17.95 -6.88
CA SER A 174 18.17 -18.25 -7.01
C SER A 174 17.66 -19.31 -6.04
N THR A 175 18.55 -20.17 -5.50
CA THR A 175 18.22 -21.18 -4.48
C THR A 175 18.09 -20.60 -3.07
N GLY A 176 18.42 -19.32 -2.86
CA GLY A 176 18.50 -18.67 -1.55
C GLY A 176 19.85 -18.82 -0.86
N GLU A 177 20.76 -19.62 -1.42
CA GLU A 177 22.14 -19.73 -0.97
C GLU A 177 22.98 -18.54 -1.43
N TYR A 178 24.14 -18.37 -0.81
CA TYR A 178 25.11 -17.34 -1.14
C TYR A 178 26.38 -17.95 -1.73
N GLN A 179 26.99 -17.23 -2.67
CA GLN A 179 28.30 -17.56 -3.23
C GLN A 179 29.27 -16.42 -3.00
N VAL A 180 30.51 -16.75 -2.69
CA VAL A 180 31.58 -15.75 -2.64
C VAL A 180 32.30 -15.73 -3.98
N ILE A 181 32.44 -14.55 -4.57
CA ILE A 181 33.08 -14.32 -5.86
C ILE A 181 34.22 -13.32 -5.74
N GLY A 182 35.24 -13.49 -6.57
CA GLY A 182 36.29 -12.50 -6.80
C GLY A 182 35.87 -11.53 -7.90
N LEU A 183 36.21 -10.25 -7.70
CA LEU A 183 36.00 -9.17 -8.66
C LEU A 183 37.32 -8.62 -9.18
N ASP A 184 37.44 -8.44 -10.49
CA ASP A 184 38.59 -7.77 -11.10
C ASP A 184 38.51 -6.23 -10.94
N LYS A 185 39.49 -5.51 -11.48
CA LYS A 185 39.53 -4.02 -11.43
C LYS A 185 38.34 -3.34 -12.12
N SER A 186 37.68 -4.03 -13.05
CA SER A 186 36.50 -3.54 -13.76
C SER A 186 35.19 -3.92 -13.04
N GLY A 187 35.26 -4.72 -11.97
CA GLY A 187 34.10 -5.26 -11.26
C GLY A 187 33.52 -6.52 -11.91
N ALA A 188 34.20 -7.13 -12.88
CA ALA A 188 33.78 -8.39 -13.48
C ALA A 188 34.21 -9.58 -12.61
N VAL A 189 33.46 -10.69 -12.69
CA VAL A 189 33.82 -11.91 -11.94
C VAL A 189 35.07 -12.53 -12.54
N ASP A 190 36.11 -12.71 -11.74
CA ASP A 190 37.32 -13.42 -12.16
C ASP A 190 37.40 -14.85 -11.60
N PHE A 191 36.98 -15.07 -10.36
CA PHE A 191 36.86 -16.39 -9.77
C PHE A 191 35.59 -16.54 -8.91
N LYS A 192 35.16 -17.78 -8.70
CA LYS A 192 34.06 -18.15 -7.81
C LYS A 192 34.55 -19.15 -6.76
N ILE A 193 34.08 -19.04 -5.53
CA ILE A 193 34.26 -20.11 -4.54
C ILE A 193 33.21 -21.19 -4.82
N GLN A 194 33.64 -22.45 -4.90
CA GLN A 194 32.74 -23.57 -5.23
C GLN A 194 31.72 -23.85 -4.11
N THR A 195 32.06 -23.52 -2.87
CA THR A 195 31.19 -23.69 -1.71
C THR A 195 30.04 -22.69 -1.75
N ASP A 196 28.83 -23.22 -1.60
CA ASP A 196 27.61 -22.45 -1.41
C ASP A 196 27.32 -22.33 0.09
N PHE A 197 26.84 -21.15 0.49
CA PHE A 197 26.59 -20.79 1.88
C PHE A 197 25.08 -20.72 2.11
N PRO A 198 24.55 -21.30 3.20
CA PRO A 198 23.11 -21.28 3.46
C PRO A 198 22.60 -19.92 3.90
N ASP A 199 23.47 -19.01 4.33
CA ASP A 199 23.12 -17.69 4.85
C ASP A 199 24.15 -16.63 4.46
N ASP A 200 23.70 -15.38 4.45
CA ASP A 200 24.48 -14.20 4.11
C ASP A 200 25.64 -13.96 5.08
N LYS A 201 25.43 -14.23 6.37
CA LYS A 201 26.41 -14.00 7.44
C LYS A 201 27.62 -14.92 7.31
N THR A 202 27.43 -16.20 6.98
CA THR A 202 28.54 -17.15 6.76
C THR A 202 29.33 -16.79 5.50
N ALA A 203 28.64 -16.45 4.39
CA ALA A 203 29.27 -15.97 3.17
C ALA A 203 30.07 -14.67 3.41
N LEU A 204 29.50 -13.73 4.15
CA LEU A 204 30.11 -12.44 4.48
C LEU A 204 31.37 -12.62 5.34
N ASN A 205 31.34 -13.52 6.33
CA ASN A 205 32.51 -13.81 7.15
C ASN A 205 33.65 -14.38 6.31
N LEU A 206 33.35 -15.33 5.42
CA LEU A 206 34.37 -15.85 4.51
C LEU A 206 34.91 -14.77 3.57
N ALA A 207 34.03 -13.94 3.00
CA ALA A 207 34.44 -12.85 2.14
C ALA A 207 35.38 -11.85 2.85
N LYS A 208 35.10 -11.52 4.13
CA LYS A 208 35.99 -10.68 4.97
C LYS A 208 37.33 -11.35 5.23
N SER A 209 37.33 -12.63 5.57
CA SER A 209 38.56 -13.40 5.80
C SER A 209 39.40 -13.49 4.53
N LEU A 210 38.77 -13.75 3.38
CA LEU A 210 39.43 -13.81 2.08
C LEU A 210 40.03 -12.44 1.72
N ASN A 211 39.26 -11.37 1.86
CA ASN A 211 39.72 -10.01 1.59
C ASN A 211 40.95 -9.65 2.47
N SER A 212 40.93 -10.04 3.75
CA SER A 212 42.05 -9.85 4.69
C SER A 212 43.30 -10.68 4.33
N ALA A 213 43.10 -11.92 3.87
CA ALA A 213 44.20 -12.80 3.46
C ALA A 213 44.83 -12.35 2.15
N ILE A 214 44.03 -11.85 1.20
CA ILE A 214 44.53 -11.23 -0.04
C ILE A 214 45.33 -9.97 0.30
N LEU A 215 44.80 -9.08 1.15
CA LEU A 215 45.48 -7.85 1.57
C LEU A 215 46.85 -8.15 2.21
N SER A 216 46.90 -9.16 3.06
CA SER A 216 48.13 -9.56 3.78
C SER A 216 49.05 -10.50 3.00
N ASN A 217 48.72 -10.85 1.74
CA ASN A 217 49.42 -11.84 0.93
C ASN A 217 49.62 -13.20 1.64
N LYS A 218 48.66 -13.61 2.48
CA LYS A 218 48.69 -14.87 3.25
C LYS A 218 47.88 -16.00 2.62
N LEU A 219 47.31 -15.78 1.43
CA LEU A 219 46.55 -16.78 0.71
C LEU A 219 47.52 -17.71 -0.05
N GLU A 220 47.65 -18.96 0.39
CA GLU A 220 48.52 -19.95 -0.25
C GLU A 220 47.73 -20.78 -1.27
N LEU A 221 48.22 -20.87 -2.51
CA LEU A 221 47.63 -21.71 -3.54
C LEU A 221 48.27 -23.11 -3.54
N GLY A 222 47.43 -24.13 -3.37
CA GLY A 222 47.76 -25.54 -3.41
C GLY A 222 47.64 -26.13 -4.82
N GLU A 223 47.04 -27.32 -4.90
CA GLU A 223 46.88 -28.07 -6.15
C GLU A 223 45.93 -27.35 -7.12
N VAL A 224 46.34 -27.26 -8.39
CA VAL A 224 45.54 -26.67 -9.47
C VAL A 224 45.20 -27.77 -10.47
N LYS A 225 43.90 -27.96 -10.72
CA LYS A 225 43.36 -28.95 -11.66
C LYS A 225 42.54 -28.25 -12.72
N ARG A 226 42.67 -28.72 -13.96
CA ARG A 226 41.83 -28.27 -15.06
C ARG A 226 40.68 -29.25 -15.23
N ASP A 227 39.45 -28.76 -15.13
CA ASP A 227 38.28 -29.55 -15.50
C ASP A 227 37.98 -29.34 -16.99
N ALA A 228 38.30 -30.36 -17.78
CA ALA A 228 38.12 -30.34 -19.22
C ALA A 228 36.65 -30.36 -19.65
N LEU A 229 35.74 -30.83 -18.80
CA LEU A 229 34.31 -30.95 -19.10
C LEU A 229 33.58 -29.63 -18.90
N SER A 230 33.85 -28.95 -17.79
CA SER A 230 33.23 -27.66 -17.45
C SER A 230 33.95 -26.45 -18.08
N LYS A 231 35.13 -26.65 -18.67
CA LYS A 231 36.02 -25.57 -19.15
C LYS A 231 36.40 -24.58 -18.03
N THR A 232 36.54 -25.08 -16.81
CA THR A 232 36.94 -24.28 -15.66
C THR A 232 38.25 -24.78 -15.06
N ASP A 233 39.09 -23.86 -14.63
CA ASP A 233 40.28 -24.17 -13.84
C ASP A 233 39.93 -24.09 -12.35
N MET A 234 40.33 -25.11 -11.58
CA MET A 234 40.10 -25.22 -10.15
C MET A 234 41.42 -25.14 -9.39
N ALA A 235 41.49 -24.31 -8.36
CA ALA A 235 42.64 -24.22 -7.47
C ALA A 235 42.21 -24.38 -6.02
N LYS A 236 42.89 -25.23 -5.27
CA LYS A 236 42.74 -25.26 -3.81
C LYS A 236 43.53 -24.11 -3.20
N ALA A 237 42.92 -23.33 -2.33
CA ALA A 237 43.58 -22.25 -1.61
C ALA A 237 43.44 -22.45 -0.10
N LYS A 238 44.50 -22.17 0.65
CA LYS A 238 44.51 -22.27 2.11
C LYS A 238 44.27 -20.89 2.72
N LEU A 239 43.16 -20.76 3.43
CA LEU A 239 42.75 -19.56 4.15
C LEU A 239 42.85 -19.84 5.66
N GLY A 240 44.03 -19.62 6.23
CA GLY A 240 44.31 -20.00 7.62
C GLY A 240 44.22 -21.52 7.83
N ASN A 241 43.23 -21.98 8.59
CA ASN A 241 42.98 -23.41 8.85
C ASN A 241 41.93 -24.02 7.90
N GLN A 242 41.38 -23.24 6.98
CA GLN A 242 40.36 -23.69 6.04
C GLN A 242 40.94 -23.87 4.64
N GLU A 243 40.52 -24.91 3.94
CA GLU A 243 40.82 -25.13 2.52
C GLU A 243 39.57 -24.77 1.71
N ILE A 244 39.72 -23.86 0.75
CA ILE A 244 38.65 -23.42 -0.15
C ILE A 244 39.02 -23.78 -1.59
N VAL A 245 38.00 -24.03 -2.42
CA VAL A 245 38.20 -24.34 -3.84
C VAL A 245 37.76 -23.14 -4.67
N LEU A 246 38.71 -22.54 -5.37
CA LEU A 246 38.51 -21.45 -6.30
C LEU A 246 38.29 -22.02 -7.70
N THR A 247 37.28 -21.53 -8.40
CA THR A 247 36.95 -21.91 -9.77
C THR A 247 37.01 -20.69 -10.67
N MET A 248 37.67 -20.77 -11.81
CA MET A 248 37.78 -19.70 -12.80
C MET A 248 37.35 -20.21 -14.18
N GLU A 249 36.74 -19.36 -14.99
CA GLU A 249 36.53 -19.69 -16.41
C GLU A 249 37.89 -19.78 -17.11
N SER A 250 38.19 -20.92 -17.75
CA SER A 250 39.45 -21.09 -18.47
C SER A 250 39.51 -20.08 -19.63
N GLN A 251 40.45 -19.13 -19.58
CA GLN A 251 40.74 -18.30 -20.74
C GLN A 251 41.20 -19.17 -21.92
N LYS A 252 40.75 -18.83 -23.14
CA LYS A 252 41.05 -19.58 -24.37
C LYS A 252 42.55 -19.84 -24.52
N VAL A 253 42.88 -21.13 -24.67
CA VAL A 253 44.04 -21.74 -25.35
C VAL A 253 45.34 -20.91 -25.34
N GLY A 254 46.25 -21.16 -24.38
CA GLY A 254 47.65 -20.70 -24.48
C GLY A 254 48.43 -20.55 -23.17
N SER A 255 47.78 -20.41 -22.01
CA SER A 255 48.48 -20.34 -20.72
C SER A 255 48.90 -21.75 -20.27
N SER A 256 50.17 -22.09 -20.45
CA SER A 256 50.74 -23.37 -20.06
C SER A 256 50.80 -23.60 -18.54
N GLN A 257 50.36 -22.65 -17.72
CA GLN A 257 50.46 -22.71 -16.25
C GLN A 257 49.27 -22.02 -15.55
N PRO A 258 48.14 -22.72 -15.32
CA PRO A 258 46.99 -22.21 -14.56
C PRO A 258 47.36 -21.65 -13.19
N LYS A 259 48.36 -22.25 -12.51
CA LYS A 259 48.85 -21.77 -11.20
C LYS A 259 49.37 -20.33 -11.24
N VAL A 260 50.17 -19.96 -12.24
CA VAL A 260 50.73 -18.60 -12.37
C VAL A 260 49.61 -17.58 -12.61
N PHE A 261 48.55 -17.99 -13.31
CA PHE A 261 47.39 -17.15 -13.52
C PHE A 261 46.66 -16.83 -12.21
N PHE A 262 46.33 -17.85 -11.40
CA PHE A 262 45.73 -17.64 -10.07
C PHE A 262 46.62 -16.76 -9.16
N GLU A 263 47.94 -16.99 -9.13
CA GLU A 263 48.88 -16.17 -8.36
C GLU A 263 48.89 -14.71 -8.83
N SER A 264 48.86 -14.48 -10.15
CA SER A 264 48.84 -13.13 -10.72
C SER A 264 47.58 -12.35 -10.36
N VAL A 265 46.41 -13.00 -10.41
CA VAL A 265 45.10 -12.40 -10.08
C VAL A 265 45.03 -12.04 -8.59
N ILE A 266 45.49 -12.92 -7.70
CA ILE A 266 45.53 -12.64 -6.26
C ILE A 266 46.48 -11.50 -5.95
N LYS A 267 47.67 -11.48 -6.58
CA LYS A 267 48.66 -10.42 -6.39
C LYS A 267 48.18 -9.07 -6.91
N GLU A 268 47.45 -9.05 -8.02
CA GLU A 268 46.84 -7.83 -8.55
C GLU A 268 45.79 -7.25 -7.59
N LYS A 269 44.97 -8.11 -6.97
CA LYS A 269 43.98 -7.70 -5.96
C LYS A 269 44.62 -7.15 -4.69
N SER A 270 45.71 -7.74 -4.22
CA SER A 270 46.42 -7.19 -3.04
C SER A 270 46.97 -5.79 -3.31
N VAL A 271 47.37 -5.50 -4.55
CA VAL A 271 47.76 -4.14 -4.97
C VAL A 271 46.57 -3.18 -4.98
N VAL A 272 45.38 -3.62 -5.39
CA VAL A 272 44.15 -2.79 -5.38
C VAL A 272 43.76 -2.45 -3.94
N LEU A 273 43.69 -3.44 -3.05
CA LEU A 273 43.29 -3.23 -1.66
C LEU A 273 44.29 -2.40 -0.83
N ASN A 274 45.57 -2.44 -1.19
CA ASN A 274 46.62 -1.64 -0.55
C ASN A 274 46.69 -0.20 -1.08
N LYS A 275 45.88 0.19 -2.07
CA LYS A 275 45.76 1.60 -2.45
C LYS A 275 44.92 2.31 -1.40
N PRO A 276 45.42 3.37 -0.75
CA PRO A 276 44.59 4.19 0.11
C PRO A 276 43.46 4.79 -0.73
N ILE A 277 42.21 4.51 -0.33
CA ILE A 277 41.04 5.13 -0.95
C ILE A 277 41.13 6.62 -0.67
N LEU A 278 41.46 7.41 -1.70
CA LEU A 278 41.22 8.85 -1.72
C LEU A 278 39.70 9.04 -1.72
N VAL A 279 39.12 9.16 -0.53
CA VAL A 279 37.75 9.66 -0.38
C VAL A 279 37.73 11.05 -1.00
N ARG A 280 37.18 11.19 -2.22
CA ARG A 280 36.86 12.51 -2.74
C ARG A 280 35.80 13.10 -1.82
N PRO A 281 36.05 14.24 -1.16
CA PRO A 281 35.02 14.84 -0.34
C PRO A 281 33.91 15.36 -1.27
N THR A 282 32.67 15.18 -0.83
CA THR A 282 31.40 15.44 -1.52
C THR A 282 31.09 16.93 -1.77
N TRP A 283 32.11 17.78 -1.98
CA TRP A 283 31.92 19.21 -2.29
C TRP A 283 31.60 19.49 -3.78
N LEU A 284 31.42 18.46 -4.61
CA LEU A 284 30.80 18.56 -5.94
C LEU A 284 29.28 18.84 -5.90
N GLY A 285 28.75 19.28 -4.75
CA GLY A 285 27.37 19.72 -4.52
C GLY A 285 27.19 21.24 -4.26
N GLY A 286 28.21 22.07 -4.46
CA GLY A 286 28.03 23.53 -4.59
C GLY A 286 27.49 24.27 -3.36
N ARG A 287 28.08 24.07 -2.16
CA ARG A 287 27.88 24.98 -1.01
C ARG A 287 29.21 25.47 -0.43
N PRO A 288 29.34 26.76 -0.07
CA PRO A 288 30.55 27.28 0.56
C PRO A 288 30.66 26.79 2.01
N ILE A 289 31.89 26.46 2.39
CA ILE A 289 32.28 25.88 3.67
C ILE A 289 32.37 26.99 4.74
N GLY A 290 31.65 26.83 5.85
CA GLY A 290 31.96 27.52 7.10
C GLY A 290 33.20 26.89 7.74
N ALA A 291 34.20 27.70 8.06
CA ALA A 291 35.46 27.26 8.64
C ALA A 291 35.27 26.56 9.99
N GLY A 292 35.76 25.32 10.11
CA GLY A 292 35.79 24.62 11.39
C GLY A 292 36.19 23.17 11.28
N THR A 293 37.43 22.89 11.69
CA THR A 293 38.02 21.57 12.02
C THR A 293 38.11 20.52 10.89
N ARG A 294 39.35 20.36 10.42
CA ARG A 294 39.86 19.28 9.58
C ARG A 294 39.77 17.93 10.35
N PRO A 295 39.06 16.90 9.85
CA PRO A 295 39.27 15.55 10.34
C PRO A 295 40.56 15.02 9.73
N THR A 296 41.51 14.64 10.57
CA THR A 296 42.59 13.71 10.23
C THR A 296 41.95 12.35 9.97
N SER A 297 41.68 12.02 8.72
CA SER A 297 41.34 10.65 8.31
C SER A 297 42.62 9.85 8.18
N THR A 298 42.90 9.02 9.17
CA THR A 298 43.76 7.86 8.97
C THR A 298 43.08 6.97 7.93
N PRO A 299 43.76 6.52 6.85
CA PRO A 299 43.15 5.61 5.90
C PRO A 299 42.90 4.27 6.59
N GLU A 300 41.64 3.93 6.85
CA GLU A 300 41.26 2.56 7.21
C GLU A 300 41.40 1.66 5.98
N PRO A 301 41.94 0.44 6.13
CA PRO A 301 42.03 -0.51 5.02
C PRO A 301 40.63 -0.90 4.51
N SER A 302 40.48 -1.08 3.20
CA SER A 302 39.24 -1.35 2.45
C SER A 302 38.62 -2.74 2.69
N VAL A 303 38.78 -3.28 3.90
CA VAL A 303 38.31 -4.62 4.28
C VAL A 303 36.78 -4.65 4.49
N ASN A 304 36.16 -3.49 4.71
CA ASN A 304 34.72 -3.39 4.95
C ASN A 304 33.92 -3.59 3.65
N LEU A 305 33.28 -4.76 3.50
CA LEU A 305 32.27 -4.98 2.48
C LEU A 305 31.08 -4.04 2.72
N LYS A 306 30.59 -3.42 1.64
CA LYS A 306 29.41 -2.57 1.65
C LYS A 306 28.21 -3.32 1.12
N GLU A 307 27.04 -3.04 1.68
CA GLU A 307 25.75 -3.49 1.14
C GLU A 307 25.53 -2.87 -0.24
N ASP A 308 25.05 -3.70 -1.17
CA ASP A 308 24.63 -3.28 -2.49
C ASP A 308 23.10 -3.18 -2.52
N ASP A 309 22.58 -1.97 -2.33
CA ASP A 309 21.14 -1.72 -2.26
C ASP A 309 20.50 -1.53 -3.65
N THR A 310 21.12 -2.02 -4.73
CA THR A 310 20.66 -1.69 -6.10
C THR A 310 19.23 -2.17 -6.35
N LEU A 311 18.94 -3.44 -6.06
CA LEU A 311 17.60 -4.01 -6.27
C LEU A 311 16.55 -3.37 -5.34
N LEU A 312 16.94 -3.15 -4.08
CA LEU A 312 16.10 -2.48 -3.10
C LEU A 312 15.80 -1.03 -3.52
N GLY A 313 16.79 -0.29 -3.99
CA GLY A 313 16.68 1.09 -4.45
C GLY A 313 15.74 1.25 -5.66
N ILE A 314 15.78 0.30 -6.60
CA ILE A 314 14.83 0.23 -7.72
C ILE A 314 13.39 0.11 -7.18
N SER A 315 13.16 -0.84 -6.28
CA SER A 315 11.83 -1.09 -5.72
C SER A 315 11.30 0.14 -4.95
N GLN A 316 12.14 0.77 -4.12
CA GLN A 316 11.77 1.94 -3.34
C GLN A 316 11.45 3.16 -4.23
N THR A 317 12.18 3.31 -5.34
CA THR A 317 11.94 4.37 -6.32
C THR A 317 10.59 4.18 -7.01
N ILE A 318 10.31 2.95 -7.47
CA ILE A 318 9.03 2.63 -8.12
C ILE A 318 7.86 2.79 -7.13
N LEU A 319 7.99 2.26 -5.91
CA LEU A 319 6.98 2.40 -4.86
C LEU A 319 6.69 3.87 -4.56
N ARG A 320 7.71 4.71 -4.39
CA ARG A 320 7.53 6.15 -4.13
C ARG A 320 6.73 6.82 -5.25
N ASN A 321 7.04 6.52 -6.50
CA ASN A 321 6.33 7.09 -7.65
C ASN A 321 4.88 6.60 -7.68
N LYS A 322 4.67 5.29 -7.57
CA LYS A 322 3.34 4.65 -7.61
C LYS A 322 2.43 5.03 -6.46
N LEU A 323 2.97 5.26 -5.27
CA LEU A 323 2.18 5.70 -4.12
C LEU A 323 1.57 7.09 -4.32
N THR A 324 2.17 7.92 -5.19
CA THR A 324 1.58 9.21 -5.58
C THR A 324 0.34 8.97 -6.45
N ASP A 325 0.43 8.08 -7.44
CA ASP A 325 -0.70 7.70 -8.31
C ASP A 325 -1.81 7.02 -7.50
N PHE A 326 -1.43 6.17 -6.54
CA PHE A 326 -2.35 5.52 -5.62
C PHE A 326 -3.16 6.55 -4.83
N ARG A 327 -2.48 7.55 -4.25
CA ARG A 327 -3.14 8.64 -3.52
C ARG A 327 -4.17 9.35 -4.38
N VAL A 328 -3.81 9.73 -5.61
CA VAL A 328 -4.72 10.39 -6.56
C VAL A 328 -5.92 9.49 -6.88
N GLY A 329 -5.70 8.19 -7.08
CA GLY A 329 -6.77 7.22 -7.32
C GLY A 329 -7.73 7.09 -6.14
N VAL A 330 -7.22 7.03 -4.92
CA VAL A 330 -8.04 6.99 -3.69
C VAL A 330 -8.84 8.28 -3.54
N GLU A 331 -8.21 9.45 -3.73
CA GLU A 331 -8.89 10.76 -3.68
C GLU A 331 -10.02 10.83 -4.72
N LYS A 332 -9.80 10.31 -5.93
CA LYS A 332 -10.83 10.22 -6.97
C LYS A 332 -12.00 9.34 -6.53
N ILE A 333 -11.75 8.14 -6.03
CA ILE A 333 -12.80 7.22 -5.54
C ILE A 333 -13.61 7.87 -4.43
N LEU A 334 -12.94 8.57 -3.50
CA LEU A 334 -13.62 9.27 -2.41
C LEU A 334 -14.49 10.42 -2.89
N ASN A 335 -13.97 11.25 -3.80
CA ASN A 335 -14.71 12.36 -4.38
C ASN A 335 -15.93 11.90 -5.18
N GLU A 336 -15.83 10.81 -5.94
CA GLU A 336 -16.96 10.21 -6.66
C GLU A 336 -18.01 9.58 -5.74
N SER A 337 -17.65 9.32 -4.47
CA SER A 337 -18.55 8.76 -3.45
C SER A 337 -19.09 9.79 -2.45
N LYS A 338 -18.86 11.09 -2.69
CA LYS A 338 -19.46 12.16 -1.90
C LYS A 338 -20.96 12.21 -2.13
N VAL A 339 -21.72 12.31 -1.04
CA VAL A 339 -23.13 12.68 -1.11
C VAL A 339 -23.32 14.00 -0.38
N THR A 340 -24.00 14.90 -1.05
CA THR A 340 -24.42 16.17 -0.50
C THR A 340 -25.58 15.92 0.46
N SER A 341 -25.33 16.01 1.76
CA SER A 341 -26.38 15.96 2.76
C SER A 341 -26.80 17.39 3.12
N LEU A 342 -28.08 17.70 2.89
CA LEU A 342 -28.66 18.99 3.26
C LEU A 342 -29.20 18.89 4.69
N LYS A 343 -28.70 19.74 5.58
CA LYS A 343 -29.27 19.92 6.91
C LYS A 343 -30.39 20.96 6.80
N LEU A 344 -31.60 20.54 7.13
CA LEU A 344 -32.80 21.37 7.01
C LEU A 344 -33.27 21.78 8.41
N THR A 345 -33.64 23.04 8.58
CA THR A 345 -34.36 23.52 9.77
C THR A 345 -35.80 23.84 9.43
N VAL A 346 -36.70 23.43 10.31
CA VAL A 346 -38.16 23.64 10.20
C VAL A 346 -38.69 24.49 11.37
N GLU A 347 -37.83 24.87 12.32
CA GLU A 347 -38.20 25.64 13.50
C GLU A 347 -38.53 27.10 13.16
N SER A 348 -39.72 27.55 13.54
CA SER A 348 -40.24 28.89 13.24
C SER A 348 -39.39 30.05 13.79
N GLU A 349 -38.73 29.87 14.93
CA GLU A 349 -37.83 30.88 15.51
C GLU A 349 -36.53 31.02 14.72
N LYS A 350 -35.96 29.89 14.25
CA LYS A 350 -34.75 29.87 13.42
C LYS A 350 -35.03 30.37 12.01
N LEU A 351 -36.20 30.03 11.44
CA LEU A 351 -36.62 30.50 10.12
C LEU A 351 -36.76 32.03 10.02
N LYS A 352 -37.05 32.72 11.13
CA LYS A 352 -37.11 34.19 11.18
C LYS A 352 -35.73 34.86 11.08
N GLN A 353 -34.66 34.13 11.41
CA GLN A 353 -33.28 34.64 11.41
C GLN A 353 -32.55 34.35 10.09
N VAL A 354 -33.10 33.47 9.26
CA VAL A 354 -32.55 33.07 7.98
C VAL A 354 -33.03 34.03 6.89
N LYS A 355 -32.19 34.32 5.88
CA LYS A 355 -32.56 35.20 4.76
C LYS A 355 -33.81 34.65 4.03
N PRO A 356 -34.76 35.51 3.61
CA PRO A 356 -35.99 35.06 2.97
C PRO A 356 -35.74 34.22 1.70
N GLU A 357 -34.66 34.52 0.98
CA GLU A 357 -34.26 33.87 -0.28
C GLU A 357 -33.88 32.39 -0.10
N THR A 358 -33.56 31.96 1.11
CA THR A 358 -33.13 30.58 1.42
C THR A 358 -34.21 29.73 2.10
N VAL A 359 -35.41 30.28 2.26
CA VAL A 359 -36.58 29.58 2.80
C VAL A 359 -37.38 28.98 1.65
N SER A 360 -37.65 27.69 1.74
CA SER A 360 -38.48 26.94 0.80
C SER A 360 -39.73 26.43 1.49
N THR A 361 -40.80 26.21 0.72
CA THR A 361 -42.10 25.80 1.25
C THR A 361 -42.53 24.48 0.62
N ILE A 362 -42.90 23.52 1.45
CA ILE A 362 -43.64 22.32 1.04
C ILE A 362 -45.10 22.56 1.35
N LYS A 363 -45.93 22.51 0.30
CA LYS A 363 -47.38 22.62 0.42
C LYS A 363 -47.99 21.31 -0.06
N PHE A 364 -48.80 20.69 0.78
CA PHE A 364 -49.59 19.53 0.38
C PHE A 364 -51.02 19.67 0.90
N THR A 365 -51.94 19.16 0.10
CA THR A 365 -53.38 19.16 0.37
C THR A 365 -53.81 17.72 0.54
N LEU A 366 -54.42 17.42 1.69
CA LEU A 366 -55.06 16.15 1.95
C LEU A 366 -56.57 16.35 1.81
N THR A 367 -57.19 15.55 0.96
CA THR A 367 -58.63 15.55 0.74
C THR A 367 -59.28 14.50 1.64
N GLY A 368 -60.58 14.66 1.92
CA GLY A 368 -61.36 13.69 2.72
C GLY A 368 -61.21 12.22 2.28
N ASN A 369 -60.90 11.97 1.00
CA ASN A 369 -60.68 10.64 0.44
C ASN A 369 -59.32 10.04 0.82
N ASP A 370 -58.29 10.87 1.01
CA ASP A 370 -56.93 10.44 1.38
C ASP A 370 -56.87 9.93 2.84
N PHE A 371 -57.91 10.21 3.62
CA PHE A 371 -58.06 9.76 5.01
C PHE A 371 -58.94 8.50 5.13
N THR A 372 -59.39 7.90 4.03
CA THR A 372 -60.11 6.64 4.11
C THR A 372 -59.13 5.56 4.58
N MET A 373 -59.42 4.94 5.74
CA MET A 373 -58.71 3.71 6.10
C MET A 373 -58.87 2.76 4.93
N VAL A 374 -57.76 2.22 4.43
CA VAL A 374 -57.77 1.04 3.57
C VAL A 374 -58.70 0.06 4.25
N GLN A 375 -59.90 -0.12 3.69
CA GLN A 375 -60.77 -1.18 4.13
C GLN A 375 -59.98 -2.46 3.89
N ASP A 376 -59.70 -3.16 4.97
CA ASP A 376 -59.20 -4.52 4.92
C ASP A 376 -60.19 -5.31 4.05
N ASP A 377 -59.76 -5.67 2.83
CA ASP A 377 -60.52 -6.47 1.86
C ASP A 377 -60.71 -7.89 2.43
N GLY A 378 -61.54 -8.02 3.46
CA GLY A 378 -61.55 -9.21 4.30
C GLY A 378 -62.83 -9.54 5.04
N GLN A 379 -63.80 -8.63 5.21
CA GLN A 379 -65.07 -9.00 5.85
C GLN A 379 -66.28 -8.40 5.16
N LYS A 380 -67.03 -9.30 4.50
CA LYS A 380 -68.42 -9.08 4.09
C LYS A 380 -69.23 -8.61 5.29
N SER A 381 -69.84 -7.44 5.16
CA SER A 381 -70.95 -7.03 6.00
C SER A 381 -72.06 -8.07 5.91
N VAL A 382 -72.38 -8.70 7.04
CA VAL A 382 -73.70 -9.26 7.30
C VAL A 382 -74.23 -8.46 8.48
N LEU A 383 -74.99 -7.40 8.16
CA LEU A 383 -76.32 -7.11 8.68
C LEU A 383 -76.88 -5.88 7.95
#